data_AF-A0A6N8GZJ4-F1
#
_entry.id   AF-A0A6N8GZJ4-F1
#
_cell.length_a   1.000
_cell.length_b   1.000
_cell.length_c   1.000
_cell.angle_alpha   90.00
_cell.angle_beta   90.00
_cell.angle_gamma   90.00
#
_symmetry.space_group_name_H-M   'P 1'
#
loop_
_entity.id
_entity.type
_entity.pdbx_description
1 polymer ?
#
loop_
_entity_poly.entity_id
_entity_poly.type
_entity_poly.pdbx_seq_one_letter_code
_entity_poly.pdbx_strand_id
1 'polypeptide(L)'
;MPVPAGEKAVWWQKILLIVLGGLTAPGKAIYLPVILLCLLIPAENLTYDGNPTVKFLGEELPGGCCIHAATLVLAFCFWLAANLNAVAYAARDMNTTVLVIAAAAAAVLLVLALAAYLKLHKRPKVFFWCKVAFAAVLVVGAVGGVYAVSHTGGGLDPDQLTMTYPNGDSIWTFSFGYICRNIPATVKLLLRTLPEQGALWLQGLLGTTLGEPIVYRIDVSWLLGVGLLLAVLAAALPRQDEPALLGRRSKAGTAGICLCVVLAVLAAALNWTPINYQTLFGLQGRYLLPILPLALLLVKSSKKLVLRGDVSHAAALCTSTLTMLTLLQGFGLYAAWQPVS
;
A
#
# COMPACT_ATOMS: atom_id res chain seq x y z
N MET A 1 -6.68 29.54 -4.23
CA MET A 1 -5.89 29.53 -5.47
C MET A 1 -6.29 28.29 -6.25
N PRO A 2 -6.77 28.44 -7.49
CA PRO A 2 -7.08 27.29 -8.33
C PRO A 2 -5.76 26.56 -8.61
N VAL A 3 -5.78 25.24 -8.46
CA VAL A 3 -4.73 24.36 -8.96
C VAL A 3 -4.65 24.61 -10.48
N PRO A 4 -3.46 24.77 -11.09
CA PRO A 4 -3.38 24.90 -12.54
C PRO A 4 -4.13 23.74 -13.17
N ALA A 5 -5.12 24.06 -14.01
CA ALA A 5 -5.93 23.07 -14.71
C ALA A 5 -4.99 22.26 -15.59
N GLY A 6 -4.66 21.05 -15.15
CA GLY A 6 -3.92 20.11 -15.97
C GLY A 6 -4.68 19.81 -17.26
N GLU A 7 -3.97 19.37 -18.29
CA GLU A 7 -4.55 18.97 -19.56
C GLU A 7 -5.69 17.96 -19.35
N LYS A 8 -6.80 18.13 -20.08
CA LYS A 8 -7.93 17.21 -20.02
C LYS A 8 -7.54 15.87 -20.64
N ALA A 9 -7.88 14.79 -19.95
CA ALA A 9 -7.58 13.45 -20.43
C ALA A 9 -8.45 13.11 -21.65
N VAL A 10 -7.82 12.56 -22.69
CA VAL A 10 -8.51 12.10 -23.90
C VAL A 10 -9.19 10.73 -23.67
N TRP A 11 -10.15 10.34 -24.52
CA TRP A 11 -11.03 9.18 -24.20
C TRP A 11 -10.27 7.87 -23.99
N TRP A 12 -9.19 7.64 -24.74
CA TRP A 12 -8.34 6.45 -24.61
C TRP A 12 -7.55 6.44 -23.30
N GLN A 13 -7.13 7.59 -22.77
CA GLN A 13 -6.47 7.67 -21.45
C GLN A 13 -7.44 7.31 -20.30
N LYS A 14 -8.71 7.66 -20.44
CA LYS A 14 -9.76 7.30 -19.46
C LYS A 14 -10.01 5.79 -19.45
N ILE A 15 -10.10 5.18 -20.63
CA ILE A 15 -10.22 3.71 -20.76
C ILE A 15 -8.97 3.04 -20.22
N LEU A 16 -7.78 3.55 -20.57
CA LEU A 16 -6.51 3.02 -20.09
C LEU A 16 -6.45 3.03 -18.56
N LEU A 17 -6.91 4.09 -17.90
CA LEU A 17 -6.97 4.17 -16.44
C LEU A 17 -7.84 3.05 -15.83
N ILE A 18 -9.00 2.78 -16.42
CA ILE A 18 -9.90 1.70 -15.97
C ILE A 18 -9.26 0.33 -16.23
N VAL A 19 -8.71 0.12 -17.42
CA VAL A 19 -8.06 -1.14 -17.81
C VAL A 19 -6.85 -1.42 -16.92
N LEU A 20 -5.97 -0.43 -16.70
CA LEU A 20 -4.83 -0.56 -15.80
C LEU A 20 -5.26 -0.88 -14.37
N GLY A 21 -6.33 -0.25 -13.89
CA GLY A 21 -6.95 -0.60 -12.60
C GLY A 21 -7.36 -2.06 -12.55
N GLY A 22 -8.07 -2.55 -13.57
CA GLY A 22 -8.46 -3.96 -13.67
C GLY A 22 -7.28 -4.94 -13.79
N LEU A 23 -6.22 -4.57 -14.51
CA LEU A 23 -5.02 -5.38 -14.68
C LEU A 23 -4.19 -5.55 -13.40
N THR A 24 -4.47 -4.77 -12.35
CA THR A 24 -3.87 -5.01 -11.02
C THR A 24 -4.47 -6.23 -10.30
N ALA A 25 -5.57 -6.80 -10.82
CA ALA A 25 -6.30 -7.91 -10.22
C ALA A 25 -5.45 -9.15 -9.86
N PRO A 26 -4.61 -9.71 -10.75
CA PRO A 26 -3.73 -10.84 -10.39
C PRO A 26 -2.56 -10.42 -9.49
N GLY A 27 -2.39 -9.13 -9.23
CA GLY A 27 -1.31 -8.60 -8.40
C GLY A 27 -1.51 -8.88 -6.91
N LYS A 28 -0.41 -8.78 -6.15
CA LYS A 28 -0.44 -8.79 -4.69
C LYS A 28 -1.36 -7.68 -4.15
N ALA A 29 -1.99 -7.90 -2.99
CA ALA A 29 -2.88 -6.95 -2.32
C ALA A 29 -2.30 -5.53 -2.17
N ILE A 30 -0.98 -5.43 -2.12
CA ILE A 30 -0.20 -4.19 -1.99
C ILE A 30 -0.43 -3.20 -3.14
N TYR A 31 -0.89 -3.67 -4.31
CA TYR A 31 -1.16 -2.81 -5.47
C TYR A 31 -2.55 -2.17 -5.41
N LEU A 32 -3.48 -2.72 -4.64
CA LEU A 32 -4.84 -2.18 -4.54
C LEU A 32 -4.86 -0.74 -4.00
N PRO A 33 -4.11 -0.36 -2.93
CA PRO A 33 -4.02 1.03 -2.51
C PRO A 33 -3.31 1.94 -3.51
N VAL A 34 -2.44 1.42 -4.37
CA VAL A 34 -1.74 2.22 -5.39
C VAL A 34 -2.73 2.77 -6.43
N ILE A 35 -3.84 2.07 -6.66
CA ILE A 35 -4.91 2.52 -7.57
C ILE A 35 -5.55 3.81 -7.08
N LEU A 36 -5.54 4.09 -5.77
CA LEU A 36 -6.01 5.35 -5.20
C LEU A 36 -5.22 6.56 -5.71
N LEU A 37 -4.06 6.39 -6.34
CA LEU A 37 -3.36 7.45 -7.04
C LEU A 37 -4.21 8.07 -8.16
N CYS A 38 -5.19 7.33 -8.72
CA CYS A 38 -6.15 7.90 -9.67
C CYS A 38 -6.90 9.11 -9.07
N LEU A 39 -7.14 9.12 -7.76
CA LEU A 39 -7.81 10.21 -7.05
C LEU A 39 -6.97 11.49 -6.94
N LEU A 40 -5.67 11.42 -7.26
CA LEU A 40 -4.83 12.61 -7.38
C LEU A 40 -5.12 13.38 -8.68
N ILE A 41 -5.70 12.71 -9.68
CA ILE A 41 -6.15 13.36 -10.91
C ILE A 41 -7.44 14.13 -10.60
N PRO A 42 -7.51 15.45 -10.88
CA PRO A 42 -8.74 16.20 -10.70
C PRO A 42 -9.88 15.58 -11.52
N ALA A 43 -11.06 15.41 -10.92
CA ALA A 43 -12.22 14.85 -11.62
C ALA A 43 -12.59 15.68 -12.85
N GLU A 44 -12.37 16.99 -12.81
CA GLU A 44 -12.54 17.93 -13.93
C GLU A 44 -11.74 17.49 -15.17
N ASN A 45 -10.52 16.98 -14.98
CA ASN A 45 -9.66 16.53 -16.07
C ASN A 45 -10.12 15.20 -16.69
N LEU A 46 -11.01 14.48 -16.02
CA LEU A 46 -11.59 13.22 -16.51
C LEU A 46 -12.99 13.40 -17.11
N THR A 47 -13.63 14.57 -16.96
CA THR A 47 -14.94 14.86 -17.55
C THR A 47 -14.89 14.91 -19.09
N TYR A 48 -16.03 14.65 -19.76
CA TYR A 48 -16.15 14.75 -21.22
C TYR A 48 -16.62 16.16 -21.62
N ASP A 49 -16.03 16.73 -22.67
CA ASP A 49 -16.32 18.11 -23.10
C ASP A 49 -17.77 18.33 -23.55
N GLY A 50 -18.42 17.30 -24.11
CA GLY A 50 -19.82 17.36 -24.55
C GLY A 50 -20.87 16.89 -23.52
N ASN A 51 -20.45 16.22 -22.44
CA ASN A 51 -21.33 15.72 -21.37
C ASN A 51 -20.58 15.75 -20.03
N PRO A 52 -20.58 16.91 -19.34
CA PRO A 52 -19.85 17.07 -18.09
C PRO A 52 -20.47 16.26 -16.94
N THR A 53 -21.77 15.95 -17.03
CA THR A 53 -22.52 15.21 -16.03
C THR A 53 -23.16 13.95 -16.59
N VAL A 54 -23.24 12.92 -15.76
CA VAL A 54 -23.93 11.65 -16.03
C VAL A 54 -25.11 11.56 -15.08
N LYS A 55 -26.30 11.26 -15.61
CA LYS A 55 -27.47 11.01 -14.76
C LYS A 55 -27.37 9.62 -14.13
N PHE A 56 -27.30 9.58 -12.81
CA PHE A 56 -27.29 8.35 -12.03
C PHE A 56 -28.34 8.45 -10.92
N LEU A 57 -29.29 7.52 -10.89
CA LEU A 57 -30.44 7.54 -9.95
C LEU A 57 -31.20 8.88 -9.91
N GLY A 58 -31.33 9.55 -11.06
CA GLY A 58 -32.05 10.83 -11.18
C GLY A 58 -31.25 12.07 -10.79
N GLU A 59 -30.04 11.93 -10.26
CA GLU A 59 -29.13 13.05 -9.93
C GLU A 59 -28.01 13.18 -10.97
N GLU A 60 -27.58 14.42 -11.21
CA GLU A 60 -26.47 14.73 -12.11
C GLU A 60 -25.13 14.64 -11.38
N LEU A 61 -24.30 13.67 -11.77
CA LEU A 61 -22.97 13.44 -11.22
C LEU A 61 -21.89 13.91 -12.18
N PRO A 62 -20.77 14.50 -11.70
CA PRO A 62 -19.63 14.79 -12.57
C PRO A 62 -19.09 13.52 -13.22
N GLY A 63 -18.90 13.51 -14.53
CA GLY A 63 -18.44 12.33 -15.28
C GLY A 63 -17.08 11.79 -14.78
N GLY A 64 -16.18 12.68 -14.33
CA GLY A 64 -14.91 12.28 -13.74
C GLY A 64 -15.03 11.50 -12.42
N CYS A 65 -16.04 11.81 -11.59
CA CYS A 65 -16.32 11.01 -10.39
C CYS A 65 -16.78 9.59 -10.74
N CYS A 66 -17.52 9.44 -11.84
CA CYS A 66 -17.96 8.13 -12.32
C CYS A 66 -16.77 7.30 -12.81
N ILE A 67 -15.79 7.92 -13.48
CA ILE A 67 -14.56 7.25 -13.90
C ILE A 67 -13.74 6.79 -12.69
N HIS A 68 -13.53 7.66 -11.69
CA HIS A 68 -12.87 7.27 -10.44
C HIS A 68 -13.58 6.08 -9.77
N ALA A 69 -14.91 6.15 -9.63
CA ALA A 69 -15.69 5.09 -9.02
C ALA A 69 -15.58 3.79 -9.83
N ALA A 70 -15.70 3.85 -11.16
CA ALA A 70 -15.56 2.69 -12.03
C ALA A 70 -14.17 2.06 -11.92
N THR A 71 -13.09 2.85 -11.97
CA THR A 71 -11.72 2.35 -11.81
C THR A 71 -11.54 1.65 -10.46
N LEU A 72 -12.00 2.26 -9.36
CA LEU A 72 -11.83 1.69 -8.02
C LEU A 72 -12.67 0.43 -7.80
N VAL A 73 -13.94 0.45 -8.21
CA VAL A 73 -14.86 -0.69 -8.06
C VAL A 73 -14.40 -1.86 -8.92
N LEU A 74 -14.09 -1.64 -10.20
CA LEU A 74 -13.62 -2.71 -11.08
C LEU A 74 -12.30 -3.30 -10.61
N ALA A 75 -11.36 -2.46 -10.18
CA ALA A 75 -10.12 -2.92 -9.60
C ALA A 75 -10.34 -3.80 -8.36
N PHE A 76 -11.17 -3.35 -7.41
CA PHE A 76 -11.46 -4.11 -6.20
C PHE A 76 -12.18 -5.42 -6.50
N CYS A 77 -13.21 -5.39 -7.35
CA CYS A 77 -13.98 -6.57 -7.72
C CYS A 77 -13.12 -7.60 -8.45
N PHE A 78 -12.31 -7.19 -9.42
CA PHE A 78 -11.43 -8.11 -10.15
C PHE A 78 -10.32 -8.65 -9.25
N TRP A 79 -9.73 -7.81 -8.39
CA TRP A 79 -8.73 -8.27 -7.42
C TRP A 79 -9.32 -9.29 -6.45
N LEU A 80 -10.51 -9.02 -5.90
CA LEU A 80 -11.19 -9.93 -4.99
C LEU A 80 -11.56 -11.24 -5.68
N ALA A 81 -12.05 -11.19 -6.93
CA ALA A 81 -12.36 -12.39 -7.71
C ALA A 81 -11.10 -13.24 -7.97
N ALA A 82 -9.97 -12.61 -8.29
CA ALA A 82 -8.71 -13.31 -8.54
C ALA A 82 -8.06 -13.88 -7.26
N ASN A 83 -8.30 -13.25 -6.09
CA ASN A 83 -7.61 -13.57 -4.84
C ASN A 83 -8.54 -14.09 -3.73
N LEU A 84 -9.77 -14.51 -4.07
CA LEU A 84 -10.78 -14.91 -3.08
C LEU A 84 -10.28 -16.04 -2.17
N ASN A 85 -9.57 -17.02 -2.73
CA ASN A 85 -8.98 -18.12 -1.96
C ASN A 85 -7.95 -17.65 -0.95
N ALA A 86 -7.13 -16.64 -1.29
CA ALA A 86 -6.14 -16.08 -0.37
C ALA A 86 -6.81 -15.29 0.76
N VAL A 87 -7.88 -14.54 0.44
CA VAL A 87 -8.69 -13.82 1.43
C VAL A 87 -9.40 -14.81 2.36
N ALA A 88 -10.00 -15.86 1.82
CA ALA A 88 -10.63 -16.92 2.59
C ALA A 88 -9.63 -17.64 3.50
N TYR A 89 -8.43 -17.95 2.99
CA TYR A 89 -7.35 -18.54 3.79
C TYR A 89 -6.88 -17.62 4.92
N ALA A 90 -6.81 -16.31 4.68
CA ALA A 90 -6.47 -15.33 5.73
C ALA A 90 -7.58 -15.17 6.79
N ALA A 91 -8.84 -15.39 6.40
CA ALA A 91 -10.01 -15.32 7.27
C ALA A 91 -10.45 -16.69 7.84
N ARG A 92 -9.63 -17.75 7.67
CA ARG A 92 -9.99 -19.15 7.99
C ARG A 92 -10.46 -19.39 9.44
N ASP A 93 -9.92 -18.63 10.40
CA ASP A 93 -10.22 -18.79 11.83
C ASP A 93 -11.29 -17.80 12.33
N MET A 94 -12.01 -17.15 11.41
CA MET A 94 -13.07 -16.20 11.72
C MET A 94 -14.44 -16.87 11.60
N ASN A 95 -15.36 -16.52 12.50
CA ASN A 95 -16.73 -17.00 12.42
C ASN A 95 -17.40 -16.48 11.14
N THR A 96 -17.86 -17.39 10.29
CA THR A 96 -18.54 -17.07 9.02
C THR A 96 -19.76 -16.17 9.20
N THR A 97 -20.49 -16.33 10.31
CA THR A 97 -21.65 -15.48 10.65
C THR A 97 -21.22 -14.03 10.88
N VAL A 98 -20.11 -13.83 11.61
CA VAL A 98 -19.55 -12.49 11.88
C VAL A 98 -19.05 -11.86 10.58
N LEU A 99 -18.41 -12.64 9.71
CA LEU A 99 -17.97 -12.18 8.39
C LEU A 99 -19.15 -11.74 7.51
N VAL A 100 -20.24 -12.52 7.47
CA VAL A 100 -21.44 -12.20 6.69
C VAL A 100 -22.12 -10.94 7.21
N ILE A 101 -22.27 -10.81 8.54
CA ILE A 101 -22.83 -9.60 9.16
C ILE A 101 -21.96 -8.39 8.86
N ALA A 102 -20.63 -8.52 8.97
CA ALA A 102 -19.70 -7.45 8.65
C ALA A 102 -19.77 -7.03 7.18
N ALA A 103 -19.86 -7.99 6.26
CA ALA A 103 -20.02 -7.74 4.83
C ALA A 103 -21.34 -7.04 4.51
N ALA A 104 -22.45 -7.49 5.13
CA ALA A 104 -23.76 -6.85 4.97
C ALA A 104 -23.76 -5.41 5.52
N ALA A 105 -23.16 -5.19 6.70
CA ALA A 105 -23.01 -3.87 7.29
C ALA A 105 -22.16 -2.95 6.39
N ALA A 106 -21.06 -3.44 5.82
CA ALA A 106 -20.24 -2.70 4.88
C ALA A 106 -21.02 -2.33 3.61
N ALA A 107 -21.82 -3.24 3.06
CA ALA A 107 -22.68 -2.99 1.91
C ALA A 107 -23.74 -1.90 2.20
N VAL A 108 -24.41 -1.98 3.36
CA VAL A 108 -25.36 -0.96 3.80
C VAL A 108 -24.68 0.40 3.97
N LEU A 109 -23.51 0.45 4.60
CA LEU A 109 -22.74 1.69 4.76
C LEU A 109 -22.34 2.29 3.42
N LEU A 110 -21.94 1.48 2.44
CA LEU A 110 -21.64 1.95 1.08
C LEU A 110 -22.88 2.55 0.39
N VAL A 111 -24.04 1.90 0.51
CA VAL A 111 -25.31 2.42 -0.03
C VAL A 111 -25.68 3.74 0.64
N LEU A 112 -25.55 3.83 1.97
CA LEU A 112 -25.81 5.07 2.72
C LEU A 112 -24.85 6.19 2.33
N ALA A 113 -23.56 5.89 2.15
CA ALA A 113 -22.56 6.85 1.69
C ALA A 113 -22.87 7.37 0.28
N LEU A 114 -23.27 6.47 -0.63
CA LEU A 114 -23.70 6.83 -1.98
C LEU A 114 -24.96 7.70 -1.96
N ALA A 115 -25.98 7.32 -1.19
CA ALA A 115 -27.22 8.09 -1.05
C ALA A 115 -26.96 9.47 -0.43
N ALA A 116 -26.12 9.56 0.59
CA ALA A 116 -25.70 10.81 1.21
C ALA A 116 -24.92 11.69 0.21
N TYR A 117 -24.03 11.10 -0.59
CA TYR A 117 -23.33 11.81 -1.64
C TYR A 117 -24.32 12.38 -2.68
N LEU A 118 -25.18 11.55 -3.25
CA LEU A 118 -26.15 11.96 -4.26
C LEU A 118 -27.06 13.10 -3.77
N LYS A 119 -27.62 13.01 -2.56
CA LYS A 119 -28.57 14.00 -2.04
C LYS A 119 -27.94 15.23 -1.40
N LEU A 120 -26.75 15.09 -0.81
CA LEU A 120 -26.19 16.13 0.07
C LEU A 120 -24.92 16.79 -0.46
N HIS A 121 -24.28 16.29 -1.53
CA HIS A 121 -23.04 16.89 -2.07
C HIS A 121 -23.18 18.38 -2.40
N LYS A 122 -24.38 18.83 -2.81
CA LYS A 122 -24.70 20.24 -3.09
C LYS A 122 -24.78 21.13 -1.84
N ARG A 123 -24.88 20.55 -0.63
CA ARG A 123 -24.99 21.25 0.66
C ARG A 123 -23.70 21.08 1.48
N PRO A 124 -22.69 21.95 1.33
CA PRO A 124 -21.34 21.69 1.83
C PRO A 124 -21.25 21.55 3.36
N LYS A 125 -22.05 22.32 4.13
CA LYS A 125 -22.08 22.23 5.60
C LYS A 125 -22.64 20.90 6.10
N VAL A 126 -23.77 20.47 5.55
CA VAL A 126 -24.42 19.20 5.91
C VAL A 126 -23.55 18.03 5.46
N PHE A 127 -23.03 18.09 4.23
CA PHE A 127 -22.15 17.06 3.70
C PHE A 127 -20.85 16.91 4.51
N PHE A 128 -20.31 18.00 5.07
CA PHE A 128 -19.18 17.93 5.99
C PHE A 128 -19.51 17.10 7.24
N TRP A 129 -20.63 17.37 7.90
CA TRP A 129 -21.05 16.60 9.08
C TRP A 129 -21.38 15.15 8.74
N CYS A 130 -21.99 14.88 7.57
CA CYS A 130 -22.18 13.51 7.09
C CYS A 130 -20.86 12.76 6.92
N LYS A 131 -19.82 13.40 6.37
CA LYS A 131 -18.47 12.80 6.26
C LYS A 131 -17.87 12.52 7.63
N VAL A 132 -18.02 13.44 8.59
CA VAL A 132 -17.53 13.25 9.97
C VAL A 132 -18.27 12.10 10.64
N ALA A 133 -19.60 12.04 10.54
CA ALA A 133 -20.40 10.94 11.08
C ALA A 133 -20.03 9.60 10.44
N PHE A 134 -19.84 9.57 9.12
CA PHE A 134 -19.40 8.36 8.41
C PHE A 134 -18.01 7.91 8.85
N ALA A 135 -17.06 8.83 8.99
CA ALA A 135 -15.73 8.52 9.52
C ALA A 135 -15.79 7.98 10.95
N ALA A 136 -16.64 8.56 11.82
CA ALA A 136 -16.84 8.06 13.18
C ALA A 136 -17.43 6.64 13.19
N VAL A 137 -18.45 6.37 12.37
CA VAL A 137 -19.04 5.03 12.23
C VAL A 137 -18.02 4.02 11.71
N LEU A 138 -17.16 4.40 10.75
CA LEU A 138 -16.08 3.53 10.29
C LEU A 138 -15.06 3.22 11.38
N VAL A 139 -14.67 4.20 12.20
CA VAL A 139 -13.74 3.99 13.31
C VAL A 139 -14.37 3.09 14.38
N VAL A 140 -15.60 3.39 14.80
CA VAL A 140 -16.33 2.58 15.79
C VAL A 140 -16.57 1.17 15.26
N GLY A 141 -16.95 1.03 13.98
CA GLY A 141 -17.13 -0.26 13.32
C GLY A 141 -15.84 -1.06 13.21
N ALA A 142 -14.70 -0.41 12.93
CA ALA A 142 -13.39 -1.07 12.90
C ALA A 142 -12.99 -1.55 14.30
N VAL A 143 -13.12 -0.70 15.33
CA VAL A 143 -12.81 -1.07 16.72
C VAL A 143 -13.75 -2.17 17.22
N GLY A 144 -15.05 -2.02 16.99
CA GLY A 144 -16.07 -3.01 17.34
C GLY A 144 -15.88 -4.33 16.59
N GLY A 145 -15.46 -4.28 15.33
CA GLY A 145 -15.13 -5.45 14.51
C GLY A 145 -13.92 -6.19 15.07
N VAL A 146 -12.83 -5.50 15.39
CA VAL A 146 -11.65 -6.09 16.05
C VAL A 146 -12.04 -6.69 17.41
N TYR A 147 -12.86 -6.00 18.19
CA TYR A 147 -13.36 -6.50 19.46
C TYR A 147 -14.22 -7.77 19.29
N ALA A 148 -15.17 -7.76 18.35
CA ALA A 148 -16.00 -8.91 18.06
C ALA A 148 -15.15 -10.11 17.62
N VAL A 149 -14.24 -9.92 16.66
CA VAL A 149 -13.37 -10.99 16.14
C VAL A 149 -12.44 -11.54 17.23
N SER A 150 -11.90 -10.67 18.09
CA SER A 150 -11.03 -11.07 19.21
C SER A 150 -11.74 -11.89 20.29
N HIS A 151 -13.06 -11.76 20.43
CA HIS A 151 -13.84 -12.46 21.46
C HIS A 151 -14.72 -13.59 20.91
N THR A 152 -14.92 -13.65 19.59
CA THR A 152 -15.63 -14.76 18.95
C THR A 152 -14.69 -15.96 18.77
N GLY A 153 -15.12 -17.13 19.24
CA GLY A 153 -14.34 -18.38 19.30
C GLY A 153 -13.74 -18.87 17.98
N GLY A 154 -12.85 -19.86 18.06
CA GLY A 154 -12.08 -20.40 16.93
C GLY A 154 -10.58 -20.10 17.02
N GLY A 155 -10.00 -20.18 18.22
CA GLY A 155 -8.54 -20.17 18.38
C GLY A 155 -7.96 -21.56 18.08
N LEU A 156 -6.65 -21.61 17.83
CA LEU A 156 -5.94 -22.88 17.71
C LEU A 156 -5.90 -23.59 19.07
N ASP A 157 -6.18 -24.88 19.07
CA ASP A 157 -6.07 -25.70 20.27
C ASP A 157 -4.59 -25.82 20.71
N PRO A 158 -4.30 -26.08 22.00
CA PRO A 158 -2.92 -26.13 22.50
C PRO A 158 -2.02 -27.15 21.78
N ASP A 159 -2.59 -28.26 21.31
CA ASP A 159 -1.90 -29.27 20.51
C ASP A 159 -1.57 -28.74 19.10
N GLN A 160 -2.51 -28.02 18.46
CA GLN A 160 -2.31 -27.40 17.15
C GLN A 160 -1.17 -26.35 17.17
N LEU A 161 -1.02 -25.62 18.28
CA LEU A 161 0.08 -24.65 18.45
C LEU A 161 1.47 -25.31 18.43
N THR A 162 1.54 -26.60 18.77
CA THR A 162 2.80 -27.36 18.81
C THR A 162 3.07 -28.16 17.54
N MET A 163 2.12 -28.21 16.60
CA MET A 163 2.30 -28.93 15.34
C MET A 163 3.26 -28.19 14.43
N THR A 164 4.34 -28.88 14.06
CA THR A 164 5.39 -28.35 13.18
C THR A 164 5.66 -29.26 11.99
N TYR A 165 6.04 -28.67 10.87
CA TYR A 165 6.67 -29.36 9.75
C TYR A 165 8.04 -29.93 10.17
N PRO A 166 8.63 -30.86 9.38
CA PRO A 166 9.96 -31.40 9.67
C PRO A 166 11.08 -30.36 9.74
N ASN A 167 10.90 -29.19 9.13
CA ASN A 167 11.84 -28.07 9.19
C ASN A 167 11.71 -27.23 10.49
N GLY A 168 10.76 -27.54 11.37
CA GLY A 168 10.51 -26.82 12.63
C GLY A 168 9.51 -25.67 12.53
N ASP A 169 9.00 -25.36 11.33
CA ASP A 169 7.99 -24.31 11.15
C ASP A 169 6.64 -24.79 11.65
N SER A 170 5.87 -23.92 12.33
CA SER A 170 4.49 -24.27 12.63
C SER A 170 3.70 -24.49 11.35
N ILE A 171 2.84 -25.52 11.36
CA ILE A 171 1.90 -25.79 10.26
C ILE A 171 0.91 -24.62 10.09
N TRP A 172 0.70 -23.84 11.15
CA TRP A 172 -0.20 -22.70 11.17
C TRP A 172 0.56 -21.38 11.04
N THR A 173 0.05 -20.52 10.15
CA THR A 173 0.49 -19.12 10.05
C THR A 173 -0.47 -18.18 10.76
N PHE A 174 -0.13 -16.90 10.88
CA PHE A 174 -1.09 -15.92 11.42
C PHE A 174 -2.31 -15.81 10.48
N SER A 175 -3.51 -15.83 11.05
CA SER A 175 -4.75 -15.47 10.37
C SER A 175 -5.28 -14.13 10.91
N PHE A 176 -6.26 -13.51 10.24
CA PHE A 176 -6.90 -12.30 10.75
C PHE A 176 -7.54 -12.52 12.14
N GLY A 177 -8.16 -13.69 12.35
CA GLY A 177 -8.71 -14.07 13.64
C GLY A 177 -7.62 -14.19 14.71
N TYR A 178 -6.52 -14.88 14.40
CA TYR A 178 -5.39 -15.03 15.32
C TYR A 178 -4.75 -13.69 15.69
N ILE A 179 -4.55 -12.80 14.71
CA ILE A 179 -4.01 -11.44 14.93
C ILE A 179 -4.89 -10.65 15.90
N CYS A 180 -6.21 -10.65 15.69
CA CYS A 180 -7.14 -9.91 16.54
C CYS A 180 -7.18 -10.44 17.98
N ARG A 181 -7.04 -11.76 18.16
CA ARG A 181 -7.00 -12.40 19.49
C ARG A 181 -5.67 -12.17 20.22
N ASN A 182 -4.57 -12.02 19.46
CA ASN A 182 -3.22 -11.93 19.98
C ASN A 182 -2.55 -10.58 19.64
N ILE A 183 -3.29 -9.47 19.80
CA ILE A 183 -2.79 -8.12 19.48
C ILE A 183 -1.45 -7.82 20.19
N PRO A 184 -1.29 -8.05 21.53
CA PRO A 184 -0.03 -7.73 22.20
C PRO A 184 1.16 -8.53 21.64
N ALA A 185 0.97 -9.82 21.35
CA ALA A 185 2.01 -10.67 20.78
C ALA A 185 2.34 -10.25 19.35
N THR A 186 1.33 -9.91 18.55
CA THR A 186 1.51 -9.41 17.18
C THR A 186 2.28 -8.10 17.18
N VAL A 187 1.92 -7.14 18.04
CA VAL A 187 2.63 -5.87 18.18
C VAL A 187 4.07 -6.10 18.63
N LYS A 188 4.31 -7.01 19.58
CA LYS A 188 5.66 -7.38 20.03
C LYS A 188 6.50 -7.96 18.89
N LEU A 189 5.93 -8.85 18.07
CA LEU A 189 6.58 -9.42 16.89
C LEU A 189 6.93 -8.31 15.88
N LEU A 190 6.00 -7.42 15.56
CA LEU A 190 6.23 -6.31 14.64
C LEU A 190 7.36 -5.38 15.13
N LEU A 191 7.33 -5.01 16.42
CA LEU A 191 8.37 -4.16 17.02
C LEU A 191 9.74 -4.83 17.03
N ARG A 192 9.81 -6.13 17.30
CA ARG A 192 11.05 -6.90 17.26
C ARG A 192 11.60 -7.07 15.84
N THR A 193 10.71 -7.13 14.85
CA THR A 193 11.11 -7.27 13.45
C THR A 193 11.86 -6.05 12.93
N LEU A 194 11.53 -4.84 13.41
CA LEU A 194 12.16 -3.61 12.93
C LEU A 194 13.70 -3.62 13.05
N PRO A 195 14.31 -3.87 14.23
CA PRO A 195 15.77 -3.94 14.33
C PRO A 195 16.36 -5.20 13.68
N GLU A 196 15.65 -6.34 13.68
CA GLU A 196 16.20 -7.60 13.14
C GLU A 196 16.21 -7.65 11.60
N GLN A 197 15.20 -7.06 10.94
CA GLN A 197 15.06 -7.14 9.48
C GLN A 197 15.05 -5.80 8.76
N GLY A 198 14.98 -4.67 9.48
CA GLY A 198 14.93 -3.36 8.85
C GLY A 198 16.12 -3.09 7.93
N ALA A 199 17.31 -3.57 8.31
CA ALA A 199 18.52 -3.48 7.49
C ALA A 199 18.37 -4.25 6.16
N LEU A 200 17.87 -5.49 6.20
CA LEU A 200 17.61 -6.32 5.03
C LEU A 200 16.54 -5.70 4.12
N TRP A 201 15.48 -5.11 4.70
CA TRP A 201 14.45 -4.42 3.92
C TRP A 201 15.01 -3.18 3.23
N LEU A 202 15.90 -2.44 3.89
CA LEU A 202 16.55 -1.29 3.28
C LEU A 202 17.46 -1.72 2.12
N GLN A 203 18.29 -2.76 2.32
CA GLN A 203 19.15 -3.29 1.25
C GLN A 203 18.33 -3.83 0.07
N GLY A 204 17.25 -4.56 0.35
CA GLY A 204 16.35 -5.06 -0.69
C GLY A 204 15.57 -3.96 -1.41
N LEU A 205 15.32 -2.81 -0.78
CA LEU A 205 14.69 -1.64 -1.40
C LEU A 205 15.68 -0.88 -2.29
N LEU A 206 16.94 -0.77 -1.87
CA LEU A 206 18.01 -0.09 -2.60
C LEU A 206 18.62 -0.95 -3.71
N GLY A 207 18.32 -2.25 -3.74
CA GLY A 207 18.90 -3.19 -4.71
C GLY A 207 20.33 -3.62 -4.37
N THR A 208 20.72 -3.53 -3.09
CA THR A 208 22.06 -3.92 -2.62
C THR A 208 22.14 -5.33 -2.03
N THR A 209 21.00 -6.02 -1.92
CA THR A 209 20.95 -7.47 -1.75
C THR A 209 20.51 -8.07 -3.09
N LEU A 210 21.46 -8.70 -3.78
CA LEU A 210 21.28 -9.34 -5.08
C LEU A 210 21.04 -10.86 -4.89
N GLY A 211 20.55 -11.53 -5.94
CA GLY A 211 20.27 -12.96 -5.93
C GLY A 211 18.92 -13.34 -5.31
N GLU A 212 18.75 -14.62 -5.00
CA GLU A 212 17.55 -15.14 -4.34
C GLU A 212 17.74 -14.98 -2.81
N PRO A 213 16.92 -14.18 -2.11
CA PRO A 213 17.22 -13.79 -0.73
C PRO A 213 17.29 -14.91 0.32
N ILE A 214 16.74 -16.09 0.02
CA ILE A 214 16.61 -17.23 0.93
C ILE A 214 17.70 -18.27 0.66
N VAL A 215 18.03 -18.50 -0.61
CA VAL A 215 18.89 -19.59 -1.09
C VAL A 215 20.28 -19.08 -1.47
N TYR A 216 20.36 -17.96 -2.21
CA TYR A 216 21.61 -17.42 -2.74
C TYR A 216 21.67 -15.90 -2.61
N ARG A 217 21.86 -15.46 -1.37
CA ARG A 217 21.90 -14.03 -1.03
C ARG A 217 23.30 -13.46 -1.28
N ILE A 218 23.38 -12.40 -2.08
CA ILE A 218 24.61 -11.68 -2.38
C ILE A 218 24.47 -10.26 -1.84
N ASP A 219 25.04 -10.01 -0.68
CA ASP A 219 25.02 -8.69 -0.06
C ASP A 219 26.23 -7.88 -0.50
N VAL A 220 26.00 -6.75 -1.18
CA VAL A 220 27.08 -5.82 -1.50
C VAL A 220 27.39 -4.91 -0.29
N SER A 221 28.47 -4.14 -0.40
CA SER A 221 28.93 -3.27 0.68
C SER A 221 27.87 -2.27 1.14
N TRP A 222 27.75 -2.11 2.47
CA TRP A 222 26.92 -1.08 3.09
C TRP A 222 27.30 0.33 2.65
N LEU A 223 28.56 0.58 2.27
CA LEU A 223 28.99 1.88 1.76
C LEU A 223 28.23 2.26 0.48
N LEU A 224 28.02 1.29 -0.42
CA LEU A 224 27.24 1.51 -1.65
C LEU A 224 25.77 1.73 -1.32
N GLY A 225 25.22 0.98 -0.36
CA GLY A 225 23.84 1.17 0.10
C GLY A 225 23.60 2.56 0.72
N VAL A 226 24.48 3.01 1.62
CA VAL A 226 24.41 4.36 2.19
C VAL A 226 24.56 5.41 1.09
N GLY A 227 25.50 5.23 0.17
CA GLY A 227 25.67 6.12 -0.99
C GLY A 227 24.39 6.23 -1.83
N LEU A 228 23.77 5.11 -2.18
CA LEU A 228 22.55 5.07 -2.98
C LEU A 228 21.38 5.75 -2.26
N LEU A 229 21.23 5.47 -0.96
CA LEU A 229 20.21 6.14 -0.14
C LEU A 229 20.40 7.65 -0.14
N LEU A 230 21.62 8.13 0.08
CA LEU A 230 21.93 9.56 0.08
C LEU A 230 21.71 10.19 -1.30
N ALA A 231 22.09 9.51 -2.39
CA ALA A 231 21.88 9.99 -3.75
C ALA A 231 20.37 10.14 -4.08
N VAL A 232 19.56 9.13 -3.72
CA VAL A 232 18.11 9.15 -3.91
C VAL A 232 17.44 10.23 -3.05
N LEU A 233 17.87 10.39 -1.79
CA LEU A 233 17.37 11.45 -0.93
C LEU A 233 17.74 12.84 -1.47
N ALA A 234 18.97 13.02 -1.96
CA ALA A 234 19.41 14.27 -2.58
C ALA A 234 18.56 14.62 -3.81
N ALA A 235 18.25 13.64 -4.67
CA ALA A 235 17.36 13.82 -5.82
C ALA A 235 15.91 14.17 -5.42
N ALA A 236 15.47 13.76 -4.23
CA ALA A 236 14.14 14.04 -3.71
C ALA A 236 14.02 15.36 -2.95
N LEU A 237 15.11 16.07 -2.68
CA LEU A 237 15.04 17.38 -2.03
C LEU A 237 14.60 18.47 -3.03
N PRO A 238 13.70 19.38 -2.63
CA PRO A 238 13.25 20.47 -3.49
C PRO A 238 14.34 21.55 -3.59
N ARG A 239 14.36 22.27 -4.71
CA ARG A 239 15.14 23.52 -4.85
C ARG A 239 14.41 24.69 -4.20
N GLN A 240 15.15 25.72 -3.75
CA GLN A 240 14.59 26.92 -3.09
C GLN A 240 13.40 27.55 -3.82
N ASP A 241 13.51 27.68 -5.15
CA ASP A 241 12.51 28.35 -5.96
C ASP A 241 11.44 27.40 -6.53
N GLU A 242 11.53 26.10 -6.27
CA GLU A 242 10.64 25.10 -6.88
C GLU A 242 9.26 25.11 -6.18
N PRO A 243 8.14 25.26 -6.89
CA PRO A 243 6.81 25.21 -6.26
C PRO A 243 6.54 23.83 -5.66
N ALA A 244 5.73 23.77 -4.60
CA ALA A 244 5.35 22.49 -4.01
C ALA A 244 4.49 21.69 -5.00
N LEU A 245 4.92 20.47 -5.34
CA LEU A 245 4.25 19.61 -6.33
C LEU A 245 2.87 19.13 -5.86
N LEU A 246 2.69 18.93 -4.55
CA LEU A 246 1.44 18.48 -3.97
C LEU A 246 0.78 19.56 -3.09
N GLY A 247 -0.52 19.79 -3.31
CA GLY A 247 -1.36 20.54 -2.38
C GLY A 247 -1.58 19.79 -1.05
N ARG A 248 -2.01 20.50 0.01
CA ARG A 248 -2.16 19.93 1.37
C ARG A 248 -3.05 18.67 1.42
N ARG A 249 -4.15 18.66 0.67
CA ARG A 249 -5.06 17.50 0.58
C ARG A 249 -4.40 16.33 -0.14
N SER A 250 -3.74 16.59 -1.27
CA SER A 250 -3.00 15.58 -2.03
C SER A 250 -1.86 14.98 -1.21
N LYS A 251 -1.12 15.78 -0.41
CA LYS A 251 -0.11 15.25 0.54
C LYS A 251 -0.71 14.27 1.54
N ALA A 252 -1.84 14.63 2.16
CA ALA A 252 -2.52 13.74 3.10
C ALA A 252 -3.02 12.46 2.40
N GLY A 253 -3.56 12.58 1.18
CA GLY A 253 -3.95 11.43 0.36
C GLY A 253 -2.78 10.52 0.04
N THR A 254 -1.66 11.06 -0.46
CA THR A 254 -0.44 10.31 -0.76
C THR A 254 0.12 9.63 0.50
N ALA A 255 0.14 10.31 1.65
CA ALA A 255 0.55 9.71 2.92
C ALA A 255 -0.39 8.57 3.35
N GLY A 256 -1.70 8.73 3.16
CA GLY A 256 -2.69 7.69 3.40
C GLY A 256 -2.47 6.46 2.51
N ILE A 257 -2.15 6.65 1.23
CA ILE A 257 -1.81 5.56 0.30
C ILE A 257 -0.57 4.82 0.80
N CYS A 258 0.51 5.54 1.14
CA CYS A 258 1.72 4.92 1.69
C CYS A 258 1.40 4.07 2.93
N LEU A 259 0.62 4.60 3.87
CA LEU A 259 0.21 3.87 5.07
C LEU A 259 -0.60 2.62 4.72
N CYS A 260 -1.58 2.72 3.81
CA CYS A 260 -2.38 1.57 3.37
C CYS A 260 -1.52 0.47 2.74
N VAL A 261 -0.54 0.82 1.89
CA VAL A 261 0.36 -0.17 1.30
C VAL A 261 1.24 -0.81 2.39
N VAL A 262 1.80 -0.04 3.32
CA VAL A 262 2.59 -0.59 4.44
C VAL A 262 1.75 -1.57 5.26
N LEU A 263 0.52 -1.20 5.60
CA LEU A 263 -0.38 -2.08 6.34
C LEU A 263 -0.74 -3.34 5.55
N ALA A 264 -0.99 -3.23 4.24
CA ALA A 264 -1.27 -4.37 3.38
C ALA A 264 -0.05 -5.31 3.27
N VAL A 265 1.16 -4.76 3.16
CA VAL A 265 2.42 -5.52 3.16
C VAL A 265 2.61 -6.27 4.48
N LEU A 266 2.39 -5.60 5.61
CA LEU A 266 2.51 -6.21 6.94
C LEU A 266 1.45 -7.30 7.15
N ALA A 267 0.20 -7.05 6.77
CA ALA A 267 -0.87 -8.04 6.86
C ALA A 267 -0.59 -9.27 6.00
N ALA A 268 -0.10 -9.06 4.76
CA ALA A 268 0.32 -10.16 3.91
C ALA A 268 1.51 -10.93 4.50
N ALA A 269 2.54 -10.25 5.00
CA ALA A 269 3.70 -10.89 5.62
C ALA A 269 3.32 -11.69 6.87
N LEU A 270 2.42 -11.16 7.71
CA LEU A 270 1.88 -11.90 8.86
C LEU A 270 1.19 -13.18 8.40
N ASN A 271 0.35 -13.12 7.36
CA ASN A 271 -0.36 -14.30 6.86
C ASN A 271 0.56 -15.42 6.34
N TRP A 272 1.82 -15.08 6.00
CA TRP A 272 2.87 -16.01 5.61
C TRP A 272 3.86 -16.36 6.74
N THR A 273 3.73 -15.73 7.91
CA THR A 273 4.62 -15.96 9.05
C THR A 273 4.08 -17.11 9.89
N PRO A 274 4.87 -18.17 10.16
CA PRO A 274 4.48 -19.23 11.10
C PRO A 274 4.25 -18.67 12.51
N ILE A 275 3.28 -19.19 13.25
CA ILE A 275 2.90 -18.64 14.57
C ILE A 275 4.00 -18.77 15.64
N ASN A 276 4.95 -19.68 15.46
CA ASN A 276 6.08 -19.91 16.38
C ASN A 276 7.25 -18.94 16.14
N TYR A 277 7.17 -18.05 15.15
CA TYR A 277 8.23 -17.09 14.84
C TYR A 277 8.18 -15.86 15.75
N GLN A 278 9.34 -15.25 15.98
CA GLN A 278 9.48 -14.03 16.78
C GLN A 278 9.63 -12.75 15.94
N THR A 279 9.84 -12.90 14.63
CA THR A 279 9.89 -11.81 13.64
C THR A 279 9.17 -12.18 12.35
N LEU A 280 8.77 -11.18 11.55
CA LEU A 280 8.04 -11.42 10.31
C LEU A 280 8.87 -12.24 9.34
N PHE A 281 8.26 -13.24 8.74
CA PHE A 281 8.91 -14.02 7.69
C PHE A 281 8.51 -13.53 6.30
N GLY A 282 9.41 -13.68 5.33
CA GLY A 282 9.11 -13.49 3.90
C GLY A 282 8.92 -12.05 3.43
N LEU A 283 9.03 -11.05 4.32
CA LEU A 283 8.97 -9.63 3.94
C LEU A 283 10.31 -9.19 3.33
N GLN A 284 10.24 -8.66 2.11
CA GLN A 284 11.41 -8.17 1.38
C GLN A 284 11.25 -6.69 1.03
N GLY A 285 12.38 -5.97 1.03
CA GLY A 285 12.44 -4.53 0.75
C GLY A 285 11.77 -4.12 -0.57
N ARG A 286 11.88 -4.96 -1.60
CA ARG A 286 11.28 -4.72 -2.93
C ARG A 286 9.76 -4.54 -2.90
N TYR A 287 9.07 -5.06 -1.89
CA TYR A 287 7.62 -4.87 -1.74
C TYR A 287 7.24 -3.42 -1.44
N LEU A 288 8.20 -2.60 -1.01
CA LEU A 288 8.02 -1.17 -0.75
C LEU A 288 8.40 -0.29 -1.96
N LEU A 289 8.87 -0.86 -3.08
CA LEU A 289 9.17 -0.09 -4.30
C LEU A 289 7.99 0.74 -4.81
N PRO A 290 6.72 0.27 -4.80
CA PRO A 290 5.60 1.08 -5.26
C PRO A 290 5.37 2.36 -4.43
N ILE A 291 5.78 2.39 -3.15
CA ILE A 291 5.61 3.55 -2.27
C ILE A 291 6.85 4.43 -2.17
N LEU A 292 8.03 3.95 -2.58
CA LEU A 292 9.26 4.74 -2.52
C LEU A 292 9.11 6.07 -3.29
N PRO A 293 8.62 6.11 -4.55
CA PRO A 293 8.40 7.38 -5.25
C PRO A 293 7.41 8.30 -4.53
N LEU A 294 6.38 7.75 -3.89
CA LEU A 294 5.38 8.51 -3.14
C LEU A 294 5.96 9.12 -1.87
N ALA A 295 6.78 8.35 -1.14
CA ALA A 295 7.52 8.83 0.03
C ALA A 295 8.50 9.94 -0.36
N LEU A 296 9.25 9.76 -1.45
CA LEU A 296 10.17 10.77 -1.98
C LEU A 296 9.40 12.03 -2.44
N LEU A 297 8.24 11.88 -3.07
CA LEU A 297 7.38 13.00 -3.46
C LEU A 297 6.85 13.77 -2.23
N LEU A 298 6.54 13.08 -1.13
CA LEU A 298 6.16 13.71 0.14
C LEU A 298 7.34 14.49 0.76
N VAL A 299 8.55 13.92 0.73
CA VAL A 299 9.79 14.61 1.16
C VAL A 299 9.98 15.88 0.32
N LYS A 300 9.95 15.75 -1.01
CA LYS A 300 10.07 16.86 -1.95
C LYS A 300 9.04 17.95 -1.69
N SER A 301 7.80 17.54 -1.48
CA SER A 301 6.68 18.46 -1.23
C SER A 301 6.72 19.10 0.17
N SER A 302 7.50 18.59 1.12
CA SER A 302 7.52 19.09 2.50
C SER A 302 8.20 20.44 2.65
N LYS A 303 9.19 20.75 1.81
CA LYS A 303 10.07 21.94 1.86
C LYS A 303 10.73 22.22 3.21
N LYS A 304 10.81 21.22 4.11
CA LYS A 304 11.51 21.38 5.39
C LYS A 304 13.02 21.50 5.22
N LEU A 305 13.54 20.83 4.20
CA LEU A 305 14.94 20.83 3.82
C LEU A 305 15.01 21.09 2.33
N VAL A 306 15.88 22.00 1.91
CA VAL A 306 15.84 22.60 0.57
C VAL A 306 17.26 22.82 0.07
N LEU A 307 17.48 22.54 -1.21
CA LEU A 307 18.78 22.73 -1.85
C LEU A 307 18.89 24.12 -2.47
N ARG A 308 20.07 24.73 -2.35
CA ARG A 308 20.38 26.06 -2.93
C ARG A 308 20.47 26.02 -4.45
N GLY A 309 20.98 24.92 -5.01
CA GLY A 309 21.16 24.73 -6.45
C GLY A 309 20.48 23.45 -6.93
N ASP A 310 20.40 23.30 -8.26
CA ASP A 310 19.97 22.06 -8.86
C ASP A 310 21.07 21.00 -8.75
N VAL A 311 20.76 19.87 -8.11
CA VAL A 311 21.67 18.72 -7.98
C VAL A 311 21.21 17.53 -8.81
N SER A 312 20.17 17.67 -9.64
CA SER A 312 19.54 16.56 -10.35
C SER A 312 20.54 15.79 -11.21
N HIS A 313 21.40 16.51 -11.94
CA HIS A 313 22.46 15.91 -12.76
C HIS A 313 23.50 15.17 -11.92
N ALA A 314 23.95 15.79 -10.81
CA ALA A 314 24.93 15.17 -9.91
C ALA A 314 24.34 13.93 -9.21
N ALA A 315 23.08 13.99 -8.79
CA ALA A 315 22.37 12.87 -8.18
C ALA A 315 22.12 11.74 -9.19
N ALA A 316 21.77 12.05 -10.44
CA ALA A 316 21.62 11.07 -11.50
C ALA A 316 22.96 10.38 -11.82
N LEU A 317 24.04 11.15 -11.95
CA LEU A 317 25.40 10.62 -12.16
C LEU A 317 25.80 9.73 -10.98
N CYS A 318 25.67 10.22 -9.75
CA CYS A 318 26.01 9.48 -8.54
C CYS A 318 25.22 8.18 -8.42
N THR A 319 23.90 8.22 -8.65
CA THR A 319 23.04 7.03 -8.64
C THR A 319 23.48 6.03 -9.70
N SER A 320 23.81 6.49 -10.91
CA SER A 320 24.26 5.63 -12.01
C SER A 320 25.60 4.97 -11.69
N THR A 321 26.57 5.74 -11.21
CA THR A 321 27.89 5.24 -10.81
C THR A 321 27.78 4.24 -9.66
N LEU A 322 27.01 4.55 -8.61
CA LEU A 322 26.83 3.66 -7.46
C LEU A 322 26.08 2.37 -7.84
N THR A 323 25.12 2.46 -8.76
CA THR A 323 24.42 1.28 -9.30
C THR A 323 25.39 0.41 -10.09
N MET A 324 26.24 1.01 -10.94
CA MET A 324 27.28 0.27 -11.67
C MET A 324 28.26 -0.42 -10.72
N LEU A 325 28.73 0.28 -9.68
CA LEU A 325 29.61 -0.30 -8.66
C LEU A 325 28.93 -1.43 -7.88
N THR A 326 27.64 -1.30 -7.59
CA THR A 326 26.83 -2.35 -6.95
C THR A 326 26.77 -3.61 -7.81
N LEU A 327 26.52 -3.45 -9.12
CA LEU A 327 26.51 -4.57 -10.06
C LEU A 327 27.90 -5.22 -10.21
N LEU A 328 28.96 -4.42 -10.31
CA LEU A 328 30.33 -4.92 -10.41
C LEU A 328 30.74 -5.71 -9.15
N GLN A 329 30.45 -5.18 -7.96
CA GLN A 329 30.72 -5.89 -6.71
C GLN A 329 29.88 -7.17 -6.61
N GLY A 330 28.60 -7.10 -6.96
CA GLY A 330 27.71 -8.26 -6.99
C GLY A 330 28.21 -9.37 -7.91
N PHE A 331 28.64 -9.01 -9.12
CA PHE A 331 29.23 -9.95 -10.06
C PHE A 331 30.53 -10.57 -9.53
N GLY A 332 31.40 -9.77 -8.93
CA GLY A 332 32.63 -10.27 -8.29
C GLY A 332 32.35 -11.25 -7.16
N LEU A 333 31.38 -10.96 -6.29
CA LEU A 333 30.94 -11.85 -5.22
C LEU A 333 30.33 -13.14 -5.77
N TYR A 334 29.51 -13.05 -6.82
CA TYR A 334 28.94 -14.21 -7.49
C TYR A 334 30.03 -15.10 -8.11
N ALA A 335 31.00 -14.51 -8.80
CA ALA A 335 32.08 -15.25 -9.45
C ALA A 335 33.05 -15.89 -8.44
N ALA A 336 33.23 -15.28 -7.27
CA ALA A 336 34.04 -15.82 -6.18
C ALA A 336 33.31 -16.88 -5.35
N TRP A 337 32.00 -17.04 -5.53
CA TRP A 337 31.21 -18.00 -4.80
C TRP A 337 31.56 -19.42 -5.26
N GLN A 338 32.36 -20.13 -4.46
CA GLN A 338 32.57 -21.55 -4.63
C GLN A 338 31.55 -22.32 -3.78
N PRO A 339 30.83 -23.30 -4.35
CA PRO A 339 30.10 -24.24 -3.52
C PRO A 339 31.14 -24.97 -2.65
N VAL A 340 31.01 -24.85 -1.33
CA VAL A 340 31.74 -25.76 -0.44
C VAL A 340 31.11 -27.13 -0.66
N SER A 341 31.80 -27.97 -1.43
CA SER A 341 31.46 -29.38 -1.67
C SER A 341 31.46 -30.18 -0.38
#